data_AF-A0A0Q9Q0W4-F1
#
_entry.id   AF-A0A0Q9Q0W4-F1
#
_cell.length_a   1.000
_cell.length_b   1.000
_cell.length_c   1.000
_cell.angle_alpha   90.00
_cell.angle_beta   90.00
_cell.angle_gamma   90.00
#
_symmetry.space_group_name_H-M   'P 1'
#
loop_
_entity.id
_entity.type
_entity.pdbx_description
1 polymer ?
#
loop_
_entity_poly.entity_id
_entity_poly.type
_entity_poly.pdbx_seq_one_letter_code
_entity_poly.pdbx_strand_id
1 'polypeptide(L)'
;MTDLHRVLTEATEHVGSPDLAGRALAGAHRRRVRRAAAGALAAVVLVGGGVAWAVQDRVPHADVVDTPVPTPDGGTVDPADLPAVPAIDPGAVQALWDPAGAGRLPWVDLGLPESLQPPVETYDPPIESPPLVSMRGARAVVARDDRLYLLDTDGTRGWYSLEWPDEPLAPADDYLALSRDGTMLSFAGRDGLWSREVRSSRWRRVDYPDGFRAGSEYGVSIEALVAEMAYLSDGEDRWQIDVQTGRADEISVPPYVYDVELAPNGVVLGLGSAGRGPYFVRALVEMIGSRTSVTRADALQSLTGLAADEDSLVATRGVSTPPGDAPDDTWRNGLVALDRDDWSTRAYLPIRDPRWAYTDGGLLTSIAWLDADTVLAQVVAPDGAYDAGELTLFTWNVETGELRKVAALPAGQRFDVAIDLLGSLGSIAGVVQ
;
A
#
# COMPACT_ATOMS: atom_id res chain seq x y z
N MET A 1 -19.20 26.74 42.93
CA MET A 1 -19.53 26.40 41.53
C MET A 1 -18.59 27.06 40.51
N THR A 2 -17.47 27.67 40.93
CA THR A 2 -16.54 28.41 40.06
C THR A 2 -15.28 27.62 39.65
N ASP A 3 -15.02 26.45 40.23
CA ASP A 3 -13.78 25.69 39.94
C ASP A 3 -13.88 24.80 38.69
N LEU A 4 -15.04 24.21 38.41
CA LEU A 4 -15.21 23.33 37.24
C LEU A 4 -15.06 24.09 35.92
N HIS A 5 -15.55 25.33 35.88
CA HIS A 5 -15.45 26.15 34.67
C HIS A 5 -14.00 26.55 34.38
N ARG A 6 -13.23 26.86 35.43
CA ARG A 6 -11.81 27.18 35.34
C ARG A 6 -11.00 25.97 34.88
N VAL A 7 -11.24 24.79 35.43
CA VAL A 7 -10.55 23.54 35.03
C VAL A 7 -10.85 23.17 33.58
N LEU A 8 -12.08 23.37 33.09
CA LEU A 8 -12.43 23.10 31.69
C LEU A 8 -11.83 24.12 30.72
N THR A 9 -11.73 25.40 31.10
CA THR A 9 -11.07 26.44 30.29
C THR A 9 -9.56 26.24 30.23
N GLU A 10 -8.92 25.92 31.36
CA GLU A 10 -7.47 25.69 31.43
C GLU A 10 -7.06 24.42 30.66
N ALA A 11 -7.92 23.39 30.66
CA ALA A 11 -7.75 22.17 29.88
C ALA A 11 -7.99 22.38 28.38
N THR A 12 -8.80 23.36 27.96
CA THR A 12 -9.04 23.66 26.54
C THR A 12 -8.01 24.63 25.95
N GLU A 13 -7.39 25.49 26.77
CA GLU A 13 -6.31 26.38 26.34
C GLU A 13 -4.99 25.66 26.01
N HIS A 14 -4.79 24.42 26.49
CA HIS A 14 -3.58 23.62 26.23
C HIS A 14 -3.74 22.56 25.14
N VAL A 15 -4.92 22.42 24.52
CA VAL A 15 -5.10 21.53 23.36
C VAL A 15 -4.70 22.29 22.11
N GLY A 16 -3.44 22.13 21.72
CA GLY A 16 -2.95 22.59 20.43
C GLY A 16 -3.76 21.94 19.31
N SER A 17 -4.57 22.74 18.62
CA SER A 17 -5.47 22.38 17.51
C SER A 17 -6.76 21.63 17.91
N PRO A 18 -7.94 22.27 17.78
CA PRO A 18 -9.25 21.62 17.81
C PRO A 18 -9.40 20.45 16.83
N ASP A 19 -8.60 20.42 15.75
CA ASP A 19 -8.68 19.39 14.70
C ASP A 19 -8.08 18.06 15.12
N LEU A 20 -7.17 18.02 16.11
CA LEU A 20 -6.60 16.77 16.61
C LEU A 20 -7.56 16.03 17.54
N ALA A 21 -8.21 16.76 18.44
CA ALA A 21 -9.27 16.20 19.30
C ALA A 21 -10.47 15.73 18.45
N GLY A 22 -10.84 16.48 17.41
CA GLY A 22 -11.88 16.08 16.46
C GLY A 22 -11.53 14.80 15.69
N ARG A 23 -10.28 14.67 15.21
CA ARG A 23 -9.81 13.48 14.50
C ARG A 23 -9.70 12.25 15.41
N ALA A 24 -9.14 12.40 16.61
CA ALA A 24 -9.08 11.31 17.59
C ALA A 24 -10.49 10.82 17.98
N LEU A 25 -11.47 11.72 18.13
CA LEU A 25 -12.85 11.37 18.41
C LEU A 25 -13.53 10.70 17.21
N ALA A 26 -13.29 11.18 15.99
CA ALA A 26 -13.83 10.60 14.76
C ALA A 26 -13.23 9.22 14.46
N GLY A 27 -11.94 9.01 14.71
CA GLY A 27 -11.25 7.73 14.63
C GLY A 27 -11.78 6.75 15.68
N ALA A 28 -11.84 7.15 16.95
CA ALA A 28 -12.40 6.33 18.02
C ALA A 28 -13.89 5.99 17.80
N HIS A 29 -14.67 6.91 17.22
CA HIS A 29 -16.06 6.66 16.87
C HIS A 29 -16.18 5.69 15.69
N ARG A 30 -15.39 5.84 14.63
CA ARG A 30 -15.35 4.90 13.50
C ARG A 30 -14.93 3.50 13.95
N ARG A 31 -13.88 3.36 14.78
CA ARG A 31 -13.46 2.07 15.36
C ARG A 31 -14.57 1.44 16.21
N ARG A 32 -15.31 2.22 17.02
CA ARG A 32 -16.47 1.73 17.78
C ARG A 32 -17.65 1.33 16.91
N VAL A 33 -17.98 2.10 15.88
CA VAL A 33 -19.09 1.79 14.96
C VAL A 33 -18.78 0.53 14.14
N ARG A 34 -17.53 0.36 13.67
CA ARG A 34 -17.09 -0.85 12.96
C ARG A 34 -17.10 -2.09 13.86
N ARG A 35 -16.61 -1.99 15.11
CA ARG A 35 -16.72 -3.08 16.10
C ARG A 35 -18.17 -3.41 16.49
N ALA A 36 -19.04 -2.40 16.56
CA ALA A 36 -20.46 -2.60 16.83
C ALA A 36 -21.18 -3.25 15.63
N ALA A 37 -20.79 -2.94 14.39
CA ALA A 37 -21.34 -3.55 13.18
C ALA A 37 -20.93 -5.03 13.02
N ALA A 38 -19.70 -5.40 13.40
CA ALA A 38 -19.25 -6.79 13.41
C ALA A 38 -19.96 -7.64 14.49
N GLY A 39 -20.41 -7.04 15.58
CA GLY A 39 -21.15 -7.72 16.66
C GLY A 39 -22.68 -7.71 16.52
N ALA A 40 -23.25 -6.97 15.57
CA ALA A 40 -24.70 -6.74 15.46
C ALA A 40 -25.29 -7.23 14.13
N LEU A 41 -24.89 -8.41 13.65
CA LEU A 41 -25.59 -9.13 12.58
C LEU A 41 -26.60 -10.14 13.16
N ALA A 42 -27.47 -9.66 14.07
CA ALA A 42 -28.62 -10.41 14.55
C ALA A 42 -29.70 -9.50 15.17
N ALA A 43 -30.06 -8.37 14.55
CA ALA A 43 -31.39 -7.75 14.69
C ALA A 43 -31.48 -6.46 13.88
N VAL A 44 -32.34 -6.47 12.86
CA VAL A 44 -33.43 -5.50 12.60
C VAL A 44 -33.67 -5.46 11.09
N VAL A 45 -34.67 -6.24 10.71
CA VAL A 45 -35.42 -6.13 9.47
C VAL A 45 -36.63 -5.21 9.74
N LEU A 46 -36.95 -4.34 8.76
CA LEU A 46 -38.11 -3.43 8.62
C LEU A 46 -37.97 -2.06 9.34
N VAL A 47 -37.92 -0.89 8.67
CA VAL A 47 -38.95 -0.25 7.82
C VAL A 47 -38.36 1.04 7.19
N GLY A 48 -38.50 1.19 5.87
CA GLY A 48 -39.08 2.39 5.23
C GLY A 48 -38.21 3.63 4.90
N GLY A 49 -38.12 3.92 3.58
CA GLY A 49 -38.07 5.26 2.96
C GLY A 49 -36.74 6.01 3.09
N GLY A 50 -36.10 6.53 2.04
CA GLY A 50 -36.65 7.23 0.87
C GLY A 50 -36.14 8.68 0.88
N VAL A 51 -35.23 8.99 -0.05
CA VAL A 51 -34.76 10.33 -0.49
C VAL A 51 -33.80 11.10 0.43
N ALA A 52 -32.55 11.27 -0.03
CA ALA A 52 -31.73 12.48 0.18
C ALA A 52 -30.69 12.54 -0.97
N TRP A 53 -31.02 13.22 -2.07
CA TRP A 53 -30.66 14.60 -2.41
C TRP A 53 -29.22 14.78 -2.89
N ALA A 54 -29.12 14.96 -4.21
CA ALA A 54 -27.99 15.51 -4.93
C ALA A 54 -27.93 17.03 -4.71
N VAL A 55 -26.93 17.49 -3.95
CA VAL A 55 -26.40 18.86 -4.00
C VAL A 55 -24.90 18.77 -3.75
N GLN A 56 -24.13 18.62 -4.83
CA GLN A 56 -22.77 19.16 -4.84
C GLN A 56 -22.91 20.63 -5.22
N ASP A 57 -23.07 21.48 -4.20
CA ASP A 57 -22.92 22.91 -4.39
C ASP A 57 -21.47 23.19 -4.79
N ARG A 58 -21.33 23.85 -5.93
CA ARG A 58 -20.07 24.47 -6.36
C ARG A 58 -19.62 25.43 -5.27
N VAL A 59 -18.59 25.06 -4.53
CA VAL A 59 -17.86 26.00 -3.68
C VAL A 59 -17.25 27.05 -4.60
N PRO A 60 -17.62 28.34 -4.50
CA PRO A 60 -16.92 29.39 -5.21
C PRO A 60 -15.46 29.38 -4.77
N HIS A 61 -14.53 29.30 -5.72
CA HIS A 61 -13.13 29.60 -5.44
C HIS A 61 -13.04 31.05 -4.97
N ALA A 62 -12.93 31.24 -3.66
CA ALA A 62 -12.51 32.51 -3.11
C ALA A 62 -11.09 32.78 -3.64
N ASP A 63 -10.88 33.96 -4.20
CA ASP A 63 -9.56 34.42 -4.61
C ASP A 63 -8.55 34.13 -3.49
N VAL A 64 -7.47 33.46 -3.86
CA VAL A 64 -6.37 33.11 -2.96
C VAL A 64 -5.81 34.41 -2.41
N VAL A 65 -6.13 34.71 -1.15
CA VAL A 65 -5.40 35.72 -0.39
C VAL A 65 -3.99 35.17 -0.23
N ASP A 66 -2.99 35.88 -0.77
CA ASP A 66 -1.57 35.62 -0.53
C ASP A 66 -1.27 35.74 0.97
N THR A 67 -1.58 34.71 1.75
CA THR A 67 -1.03 34.54 3.08
C THR A 67 0.46 34.26 2.93
N PRO A 68 1.35 35.04 3.60
CA PRO A 68 2.78 34.80 3.54
C PRO A 68 3.05 33.35 3.92
N VAL A 69 3.68 32.60 3.00
CA VAL A 69 4.18 31.25 3.31
C VAL A 69 5.25 31.43 4.39
N PRO A 70 5.07 30.87 5.60
CA PRO A 70 6.12 30.94 6.62
C PRO A 70 7.36 30.29 6.03
N THR A 71 8.44 31.08 5.92
CA THR A 71 9.75 30.54 5.57
C THR A 71 10.11 29.54 6.67
N PRO A 72 10.38 28.27 6.34
CA PRO A 72 10.83 27.32 7.35
C PRO A 72 12.09 27.89 7.98
N ASP A 73 12.03 28.24 9.26
CA ASP A 73 13.23 28.56 10.01
C ASP A 73 14.11 27.32 9.91
N GLY A 74 15.23 27.43 9.19
CA GLY A 74 16.20 26.35 8.97
C GLY A 74 16.94 25.93 10.25
N GLY A 75 16.28 26.02 11.40
CA GLY A 75 16.74 25.45 12.65
C GLY A 75 16.90 23.95 12.48
N THR A 76 18.13 23.49 12.65
CA THR A 76 18.43 22.07 12.76
C THR A 76 17.75 21.53 14.02
N VAL A 77 16.66 20.78 13.85
CA VAL A 77 16.06 20.01 14.94
C VAL A 77 17.07 18.94 15.36
N ASP A 78 17.39 18.87 16.66
CA ASP A 78 18.23 17.79 17.18
C ASP A 78 17.47 16.46 17.01
N PRO A 79 18.04 15.43 16.35
CA PRO A 79 17.40 14.13 16.24
C PRO A 79 16.95 13.56 17.59
N ALA A 80 17.65 13.86 18.69
CA ALA A 80 17.27 13.40 20.02
C ALA A 80 15.90 13.94 20.51
N ASP A 81 15.49 15.11 20.01
CA ASP A 81 14.24 15.76 20.38
C ASP A 81 13.04 15.27 19.56
N LEU A 82 13.26 14.45 18.52
CA LEU A 82 12.19 13.85 17.73
C LEU A 82 11.43 12.79 18.55
N PRO A 83 10.08 12.73 18.42
CA PRO A 83 9.30 11.65 19.02
C PRO A 83 9.82 10.30 18.55
N ALA A 84 9.79 9.30 19.41
CA ALA A 84 10.26 7.96 19.11
C ALA A 84 9.11 6.96 19.09
N VAL A 85 9.13 6.09 18.09
CA VAL A 85 8.26 4.92 18.03
C VAL A 85 8.53 4.05 19.27
N PRO A 86 7.49 3.61 19.99
CA PRO A 86 7.65 2.69 21.12
C PRO A 86 8.35 1.39 20.71
N ALA A 87 8.98 0.73 21.68
CA ALA A 87 9.45 -0.64 21.47
C ALA A 87 8.26 -1.59 21.22
N ILE A 88 8.51 -2.68 20.49
CA ILE A 88 7.51 -3.72 20.24
C ILE A 88 7.04 -4.29 21.59
N ASP A 89 5.74 -4.21 21.85
CA ASP A 89 5.12 -4.85 23.00
C ASP A 89 5.24 -6.38 22.85
N PRO A 90 5.83 -7.11 23.82
CA PRO A 90 5.84 -8.57 23.80
C PRO A 90 4.45 -9.20 23.63
N GLY A 91 3.38 -8.53 24.06
CA GLY A 91 2.00 -8.97 23.86
C GLY A 91 1.49 -8.86 22.42
N ALA A 92 2.14 -8.06 21.56
CA ALA A 92 1.82 -7.94 20.15
C ALA A 92 2.56 -8.97 19.27
N VAL A 93 3.48 -9.73 19.86
CA VAL A 93 4.29 -10.75 19.16
C VAL A 93 3.45 -11.99 18.90
N GLN A 94 3.33 -12.36 17.63
CA GLN A 94 2.64 -13.57 17.19
C GLN A 94 3.59 -14.77 17.09
N ALA A 95 3.02 -15.94 16.75
CA ALA A 95 3.81 -17.15 16.59
C ALA A 95 4.83 -17.03 15.46
N LEU A 96 6.07 -17.48 15.72
CA LEU A 96 7.14 -17.53 14.73
C LEU A 96 6.71 -18.28 13.46
N TRP A 97 6.79 -17.61 12.32
CA TRP A 97 6.46 -18.17 11.02
C TRP A 97 7.71 -18.56 10.21
N ASP A 98 7.58 -19.55 9.34
CA ASP A 98 8.62 -20.00 8.42
C ASP A 98 8.16 -19.69 6.98
N PRO A 99 8.68 -18.61 6.35
CA PRO A 99 8.20 -18.19 5.04
C PRO A 99 8.49 -19.21 3.92
N ALA A 100 9.46 -20.12 4.11
CA ALA A 100 9.70 -21.23 3.18
C ALA A 100 8.51 -22.21 3.10
N GLY A 101 7.58 -22.13 4.06
CA GLY A 101 6.34 -22.89 4.08
C GLY A 101 5.12 -22.19 3.46
N ALA A 102 5.27 -20.99 2.89
CA ALA A 102 4.15 -20.18 2.40
C ALA A 102 3.24 -20.92 1.40
N GLY A 103 3.82 -21.70 0.49
CA GLY A 103 3.07 -22.51 -0.48
C GLY A 103 2.15 -23.58 0.14
N ARG A 104 2.32 -23.90 1.43
CA ARG A 104 1.50 -24.85 2.20
C ARG A 104 0.47 -24.18 3.12
N LEU A 105 0.37 -22.85 3.12
CA LEU A 105 -0.65 -22.15 3.89
C LEU A 105 -2.05 -22.56 3.42
N PRO A 106 -3.05 -22.60 4.32
CA PRO A 106 -4.43 -22.84 3.92
C PRO A 106 -4.89 -21.77 2.92
N TRP A 107 -5.58 -22.17 1.86
CA TRP A 107 -6.05 -21.25 0.83
C TRP A 107 -7.23 -20.39 1.30
N VAL A 108 -7.34 -19.17 0.76
CA VAL A 108 -8.50 -18.28 0.89
C VAL A 108 -8.89 -17.71 -0.48
N ASP A 109 -10.19 -17.74 -0.77
CA ASP A 109 -10.74 -17.16 -2.00
C ASP A 109 -10.91 -15.64 -1.85
N LEU A 110 -10.06 -14.87 -2.52
CA LEU A 110 -10.22 -13.42 -2.67
C LEU A 110 -10.69 -13.03 -4.08
N GLY A 111 -11.19 -13.99 -4.85
CA GLY A 111 -11.52 -13.85 -6.27
C GLY A 111 -10.32 -13.94 -7.21
N LEU A 112 -9.18 -14.41 -6.70
CA LEU A 112 -8.01 -14.77 -7.50
C LEU A 112 -7.91 -16.29 -7.62
N PRO A 113 -7.46 -16.83 -8.77
CA PRO A 113 -7.15 -18.26 -8.88
C PRO A 113 -5.96 -18.63 -7.99
N GLU A 114 -5.92 -19.89 -7.51
CA GLU A 114 -4.79 -20.42 -6.72
C GLU A 114 -3.43 -20.24 -7.43
N SER A 115 -3.44 -20.31 -8.77
CA SER A 115 -2.29 -20.04 -9.63
C SER A 115 -2.61 -18.81 -10.49
N LEU A 116 -1.86 -17.73 -10.27
CA LEU A 116 -1.93 -16.50 -11.05
C LEU A 116 -1.07 -16.63 -12.32
N GLN A 117 -1.19 -17.77 -12.99
CA GLN A 117 -0.56 -18.02 -14.28
C GLN A 117 -1.60 -17.90 -15.38
N PRO A 118 -1.41 -16.96 -16.32
CA PRO A 118 -2.20 -16.95 -17.53
C PRO A 118 -2.05 -18.29 -18.27
N PRO A 119 -3.12 -18.78 -18.92
CA PRO A 119 -3.04 -20.01 -19.71
C PRO A 119 -1.95 -19.85 -20.77
N VAL A 120 -1.09 -20.86 -20.89
CA VAL A 120 -0.17 -20.93 -22.03
C VAL A 120 -1.04 -21.01 -23.28
N GLU A 121 -0.81 -20.15 -24.27
CA GLU A 121 -1.46 -20.23 -25.59
C GLU A 121 -0.98 -21.49 -26.34
N THR A 122 -1.28 -22.68 -25.80
CA THR A 122 -1.09 -23.96 -26.48
C THR A 122 -2.33 -24.39 -27.25
N TYR A 123 -3.42 -23.62 -27.17
CA TYR A 123 -4.62 -23.85 -27.96
C TYR A 123 -4.51 -23.14 -29.30
N ASP A 124 -4.37 -23.95 -30.36
CA ASP A 124 -4.65 -23.58 -31.73
C ASP A 124 -6.07 -24.10 -32.06
N PRO A 125 -7.06 -23.23 -32.33
CA PRO A 125 -6.96 -21.78 -32.48
C PRO A 125 -6.88 -21.04 -31.13
N PRO A 126 -6.29 -19.84 -31.10
CA PRO A 126 -6.18 -19.03 -29.88
C PRO A 126 -7.56 -18.84 -29.26
N ILE A 127 -7.61 -18.82 -27.92
CA ILE A 127 -8.83 -18.47 -27.19
C ILE A 127 -9.32 -17.14 -27.78
N GLU A 128 -10.49 -17.16 -28.43
CA GLU A 128 -11.15 -15.93 -28.87
C GLU A 128 -11.38 -15.10 -27.61
N SER A 129 -10.48 -14.16 -27.35
CA SER A 129 -10.59 -13.27 -26.22
C SER A 129 -11.85 -12.45 -26.45
N PRO A 130 -12.84 -12.48 -25.54
CA PRO A 130 -13.99 -11.63 -25.68
C PRO A 130 -13.50 -10.19 -25.83
N PRO A 131 -14.21 -9.33 -26.58
CA PRO A 131 -13.73 -7.97 -26.77
C PRO A 131 -13.63 -7.28 -25.40
N LEU A 132 -12.49 -6.63 -25.14
CA LEU A 132 -12.18 -5.94 -23.87
C LEU A 132 -13.29 -4.95 -23.45
N VAL A 133 -14.06 -4.44 -24.41
CA VAL A 133 -15.24 -3.58 -24.17
C VAL A 133 -16.29 -4.19 -23.24
N SER A 134 -16.27 -5.51 -23.05
CA SER A 134 -17.18 -6.23 -22.14
C SER A 134 -16.64 -6.38 -20.71
N MET A 135 -15.36 -6.05 -20.48
CA MET A 135 -14.68 -6.12 -19.19
C MET A 135 -15.05 -4.90 -18.34
N ARG A 136 -15.42 -5.13 -17.08
CA ARG A 136 -15.75 -4.04 -16.14
C ARG A 136 -14.51 -3.45 -15.47
N GLY A 137 -13.52 -4.30 -15.25
CA GLY A 137 -12.22 -4.01 -14.67
C GLY A 137 -11.39 -5.29 -14.61
N ALA A 138 -10.13 -5.18 -14.21
CA ALA A 138 -9.26 -6.32 -13.96
C ALA A 138 -9.07 -6.51 -12.45
N ARG A 139 -9.14 -7.75 -11.96
CA ARG A 139 -8.71 -8.10 -10.60
C ARG A 139 -7.20 -8.16 -10.48
N ALA A 140 -6.55 -8.58 -11.55
CA ALA A 140 -5.11 -8.73 -11.63
C ALA A 140 -4.63 -8.50 -13.05
N VAL A 141 -3.39 -8.06 -13.17
CA VAL A 141 -2.63 -8.04 -14.41
C VAL A 141 -1.34 -8.84 -14.22
N VAL A 142 -0.94 -9.61 -15.23
CA VAL A 142 0.33 -10.34 -15.25
C VAL A 142 1.04 -10.07 -16.57
N ALA A 143 2.32 -9.71 -16.49
CA ALA A 143 3.20 -9.59 -17.65
C ALA A 143 3.87 -10.94 -17.95
N ARG A 144 3.71 -11.44 -19.18
CA ARG A 144 4.27 -12.72 -19.61
C ARG A 144 4.47 -12.76 -21.13
N ASP A 145 5.58 -13.32 -21.59
CA ASP A 145 5.84 -13.65 -23.01
C ASP A 145 5.50 -12.48 -23.97
N ASP A 146 5.96 -11.28 -23.65
CA ASP A 146 5.69 -10.04 -24.41
C ASP A 146 4.20 -9.65 -24.51
N ARG A 147 3.37 -10.08 -23.55
CA ARG A 147 1.96 -9.70 -23.44
C ARG A 147 1.59 -9.36 -22.01
N LEU A 148 0.47 -8.67 -21.88
CA LEU A 148 -0.23 -8.41 -20.63
C LEU A 148 -1.45 -9.31 -20.57
N TYR A 149 -1.69 -9.94 -19.43
CA TYR A 149 -2.85 -10.79 -19.19
C TYR A 149 -3.69 -10.20 -18.07
N LEU A 150 -4.95 -9.90 -18.35
CA LEU A 150 -5.89 -9.29 -17.41
C LEU A 150 -6.89 -10.34 -16.93
N LEU A 151 -7.04 -10.48 -15.61
CA LEU A 151 -8.02 -11.35 -15.01
C LEU A 151 -9.34 -10.60 -14.77
N ASP A 152 -10.46 -11.10 -15.31
CA ASP A 152 -11.77 -10.45 -15.17
C ASP A 152 -12.25 -10.30 -13.71
N THR A 153 -13.01 -9.23 -13.44
CA THR A 153 -13.68 -9.04 -12.14
C THR A 153 -14.72 -10.11 -11.83
N ASP A 154 -15.33 -10.66 -12.87
CA ASP A 154 -16.41 -11.64 -12.71
C ASP A 154 -15.87 -13.05 -12.41
N GLY A 155 -14.54 -13.27 -12.46
CA GLY A 155 -13.86 -14.55 -12.21
C GLY A 155 -14.25 -15.71 -13.16
N THR A 156 -15.29 -15.51 -13.97
CA THR A 156 -15.97 -16.54 -14.77
C THR A 156 -15.54 -16.53 -16.24
N ARG A 157 -15.05 -15.40 -16.75
CA ARG A 157 -14.67 -15.23 -18.16
C ARG A 157 -13.18 -15.43 -18.44
N GLY A 158 -12.39 -15.77 -17.43
CA GLY A 158 -10.98 -16.12 -17.56
C GLY A 158 -10.06 -14.91 -17.81
N TRP A 159 -8.96 -15.17 -18.50
CA TRP A 159 -7.91 -14.21 -18.81
C TRP A 159 -8.14 -13.55 -20.17
N TYR A 160 -7.89 -12.25 -20.26
CA TYR A 160 -7.84 -11.49 -21.51
C TYR A 160 -6.39 -11.19 -21.82
N SER A 161 -5.96 -11.38 -23.06
CA SER A 161 -4.63 -10.96 -23.47
C SER A 161 -4.65 -9.54 -24.04
N LEU A 162 -3.57 -8.83 -23.79
CA LEU A 162 -3.39 -7.46 -24.18
C LEU A 162 -1.97 -7.22 -24.67
N GLU A 163 -1.84 -6.43 -25.74
CA GLU A 163 -0.55 -6.00 -26.26
C GLU A 163 0.00 -4.80 -25.47
N TRP A 164 1.31 -4.81 -25.27
CA TRP A 164 2.05 -3.65 -24.77
C TRP A 164 1.85 -2.44 -25.70
N PRO A 165 2.03 -1.21 -25.21
CA PRO A 165 2.25 -0.08 -26.11
C PRO A 165 3.51 -0.33 -26.96
N ASP A 166 3.55 0.19 -28.19
CA ASP A 166 4.68 0.06 -29.12
C ASP A 166 5.89 0.91 -28.67
N GLU A 167 6.48 0.58 -27.51
CA GLU A 167 7.64 1.28 -26.93
C GLU A 167 8.56 0.32 -26.14
N PRO A 168 9.86 0.62 -26.05
CA PRO A 168 10.76 -0.14 -25.19
C PRO A 168 10.44 0.09 -23.71
N LEU A 169 10.53 -1.00 -22.93
CA LEU A 169 10.39 -0.96 -21.48
C LEU A 169 11.45 -0.03 -20.86
N ALA A 170 11.04 0.73 -19.83
CA ALA A 170 12.01 1.34 -18.94
C ALA A 170 12.81 0.21 -18.26
N PRO A 171 14.13 0.35 -18.08
CA PRO A 171 14.88 -0.55 -17.21
C PRO A 171 14.40 -0.30 -15.78
N ALA A 172 13.49 -1.13 -15.28
CA ALA A 172 12.88 -0.97 -13.97
C ALA A 172 12.31 -2.29 -13.44
N ASP A 173 12.20 -2.36 -12.12
CA ASP A 173 11.57 -3.48 -11.43
C ASP A 173 10.05 -3.33 -11.32
N ASP A 174 9.53 -2.11 -11.18
CA ASP A 174 8.10 -1.84 -10.92
C ASP A 174 7.49 -0.87 -11.93
N TYR A 175 7.37 -1.33 -13.17
CA TYR A 175 6.87 -0.51 -14.29
C TYR A 175 5.40 -0.72 -14.63
N LEU A 176 4.67 -1.55 -13.89
CA LEU A 176 3.29 -1.95 -14.19
C LEU A 176 2.43 -1.70 -12.96
N ALA A 177 1.34 -0.96 -13.13
CA ALA A 177 0.38 -0.72 -12.07
C ALA A 177 -1.06 -0.81 -12.56
N LEU A 178 -1.91 -1.41 -11.75
CA LEU A 178 -3.35 -1.52 -11.92
C LEU A 178 -4.00 -0.68 -10.83
N SER A 179 -4.89 0.23 -11.20
CA SER A 179 -5.61 1.04 -10.20
C SER A 179 -6.34 0.13 -9.21
N ARG A 180 -6.50 0.61 -7.97
CA ARG A 180 -7.12 -0.17 -6.89
C ARG A 180 -8.50 -0.72 -7.24
N ASP A 181 -9.27 0.01 -8.05
CA ASP A 181 -10.59 -0.37 -8.57
C ASP A 181 -10.57 -1.26 -9.82
N GLY A 182 -9.37 -1.53 -10.37
CA GLY A 182 -9.14 -2.37 -11.52
C GLY A 182 -9.50 -1.75 -12.86
N THR A 183 -9.83 -0.46 -12.93
CA THR A 183 -10.36 0.15 -14.16
C THR A 183 -9.29 0.78 -15.06
N MET A 184 -8.12 1.13 -14.51
CA MET A 184 -7.01 1.75 -15.21
C MET A 184 -5.76 0.88 -15.12
N LEU A 185 -5.15 0.59 -16.26
CA LEU A 185 -3.83 -0.03 -16.34
C LEU A 185 -2.81 1.01 -16.75
N SER A 186 -1.73 1.12 -16.00
CA SER A 186 -0.64 2.06 -16.21
C SER A 186 0.70 1.33 -16.34
N PHE A 187 1.58 1.91 -17.15
CA PHE A 187 2.83 1.34 -17.57
C PHE A 187 3.90 2.43 -17.72
N ALA A 188 5.02 2.31 -17.02
CA ALA A 188 6.17 3.20 -17.16
C ALA A 188 7.10 2.73 -18.30
N GLY A 189 7.05 3.43 -19.43
CA GLY A 189 7.96 3.22 -20.57
C GLY A 189 9.23 4.05 -20.45
N ARG A 190 10.19 3.85 -21.36
CA ARG A 190 11.45 4.62 -21.32
C ARG A 190 11.27 6.14 -21.41
N ASP A 191 10.31 6.58 -22.22
CA ASP A 191 10.17 8.00 -22.58
C ASP A 191 8.82 8.60 -22.11
N GLY A 192 8.05 7.87 -21.32
CA GLY A 192 6.79 8.36 -20.80
C GLY A 192 5.95 7.32 -20.06
N LEU A 193 4.90 7.81 -19.44
CA LEU A 193 3.87 7.01 -18.81
C LEU A 193 2.79 6.65 -19.84
N TRP A 194 2.39 5.39 -19.88
CA TRP A 194 1.29 4.91 -20.69
C TRP A 194 0.17 4.41 -19.81
N SER A 195 -1.05 4.87 -20.07
CA SER A 195 -2.22 4.42 -19.31
C SER A 195 -3.37 4.12 -20.25
N ARG A 196 -4.25 3.22 -19.82
CA ARG A 196 -5.47 2.88 -20.54
C ARG A 196 -6.56 2.48 -19.57
N GLU A 197 -7.80 2.85 -19.89
CA GLU A 197 -8.94 2.13 -19.31
C GLU A 197 -8.86 0.67 -19.76
N VAL A 198 -9.06 -0.27 -18.84
CA VAL A 198 -9.00 -1.72 -19.12
C VAL A 198 -9.95 -2.11 -20.27
N ARG A 199 -11.14 -1.49 -20.31
CA ARG A 199 -12.16 -1.70 -21.35
C ARG A 199 -11.87 -1.01 -22.68
N SER A 200 -11.00 -0.01 -22.70
CA SER A 200 -10.60 0.71 -23.91
C SER A 200 -9.63 -0.17 -24.70
N SER A 201 -9.56 -0.01 -26.03
CA SER A 201 -8.53 -0.64 -26.86
C SER A 201 -7.28 0.21 -27.03
N ARG A 202 -7.33 1.48 -26.60
CA ARG A 202 -6.29 2.48 -26.92
C ARG A 202 -5.47 2.83 -25.68
N TRP A 203 -4.16 2.70 -25.81
CA TRP A 203 -3.18 3.28 -24.91
C TRP A 203 -3.11 4.81 -25.08
N ARG A 204 -3.01 5.51 -23.96
CA ARG A 204 -2.74 6.95 -23.88
C ARG A 204 -1.32 7.13 -23.36
N ARG A 205 -0.53 7.94 -24.06
CA ARG A 205 0.78 8.37 -23.59
C ARG A 205 0.66 9.71 -22.88
N VAL A 206 1.42 9.85 -21.82
CA VAL A 206 1.73 11.07 -21.09
C VAL A 206 3.24 11.16 -21.01
N ASP A 207 3.80 12.32 -21.34
CA ASP A 207 5.24 12.54 -21.19
C ASP A 207 5.59 12.69 -19.71
N TYR A 208 6.81 12.27 -19.35
CA TYR A 208 7.28 12.47 -17.99
C TYR A 208 7.39 13.95 -17.62
N PRO A 209 7.20 14.31 -16.33
CA PRO A 209 7.37 15.69 -15.91
C PRO A 209 8.81 16.17 -16.10
N ASP A 210 8.96 17.48 -16.26
CA ASP A 210 10.27 18.11 -16.35
C ASP A 210 11.12 17.74 -15.12
N GLY A 211 12.33 17.25 -15.36
CA GLY A 211 13.26 16.82 -14.32
C GLY A 211 13.29 15.31 -14.08
N PHE A 212 12.23 14.58 -14.45
CA PHE A 212 12.15 13.12 -14.29
C PHE A 212 13.20 12.39 -15.13
N ARG A 213 13.89 11.40 -14.53
CA ARG A 213 14.93 10.62 -15.22
C ARG A 213 14.58 9.15 -15.27
N ALA A 214 13.83 8.77 -16.31
CA ALA A 214 13.57 7.37 -16.61
C ALA A 214 14.89 6.61 -16.86
N GLY A 215 15.12 5.54 -16.09
CA GLY A 215 16.34 4.74 -16.18
C GLY A 215 17.54 5.33 -15.41
N SER A 216 17.29 6.08 -14.34
CA SER A 216 18.25 6.19 -13.23
C SER A 216 18.68 4.80 -12.76
N GLU A 217 19.73 4.72 -11.93
CA GLU A 217 20.16 3.43 -11.35
C GLU A 217 19.07 2.76 -10.49
N TYR A 218 18.04 3.52 -10.10
CA TYR A 218 16.91 3.07 -9.29
C TYR A 218 15.67 2.72 -10.13
N GLY A 219 15.71 2.94 -11.44
CA GLY A 219 14.61 2.62 -12.36
C GLY A 219 13.42 3.58 -12.24
N VAL A 220 12.24 3.10 -12.63
CA VAL A 220 10.96 3.80 -12.46
C VAL A 220 10.06 2.93 -11.62
N SER A 221 9.52 3.47 -10.53
CA SER A 221 8.42 2.85 -9.80
C SER A 221 7.13 3.60 -10.12
N ILE A 222 6.07 2.83 -10.39
CA ILE A 222 4.71 3.35 -10.56
C ILE A 222 3.76 2.69 -9.57
N GLU A 223 2.95 3.51 -8.90
CA GLU A 223 1.84 3.06 -8.05
C GLU A 223 0.56 3.72 -8.53
N ALA A 224 -0.48 2.94 -8.83
CA ALA A 224 -1.77 3.46 -9.28
C ALA A 224 -2.72 3.63 -8.09
N LEU A 225 -3.00 4.87 -7.74
CA LEU A 225 -3.76 5.23 -6.53
C LEU A 225 -5.26 5.09 -6.78
N VAL A 226 -5.69 5.76 -7.85
CA VAL A 226 -7.05 5.76 -8.39
C VAL A 226 -6.95 5.75 -9.91
N ALA A 227 -8.08 5.61 -10.60
CA ALA A 227 -8.10 5.51 -12.05
C ALA A 227 -7.43 6.72 -12.76
N GLU A 228 -7.45 7.89 -12.15
CA GLU A 228 -6.92 9.13 -12.73
C GLU A 228 -5.50 9.49 -12.27
N MET A 229 -4.93 8.79 -11.29
CA MET A 229 -3.72 9.24 -10.61
C MET A 229 -2.73 8.12 -10.38
N ALA A 230 -1.48 8.39 -10.78
CA ALA A 230 -0.36 7.54 -10.47
C ALA A 230 0.69 8.32 -9.69
N TYR A 231 1.45 7.59 -8.89
CA TYR A 231 2.68 8.06 -8.31
C TYR A 231 3.86 7.55 -9.15
N LEU A 232 4.84 8.42 -9.39
CA LEU A 232 6.06 8.11 -10.12
C LEU A 232 7.26 8.45 -9.26
N SER A 233 8.24 7.55 -9.24
CA SER A 233 9.52 7.76 -8.57
C SER A 233 10.66 7.33 -9.48
N ASP A 234 11.71 8.14 -9.56
CA ASP A 234 12.98 7.78 -10.20
C ASP A 234 14.09 7.43 -9.19
N GLY A 235 13.70 7.30 -7.91
CA GLY A 235 14.56 6.97 -6.77
C GLY A 235 15.03 8.20 -6.00
N GLU A 236 15.27 9.33 -6.68
CA GLU A 236 15.66 10.59 -6.04
C GLU A 236 14.43 11.47 -5.84
N ASP A 237 13.69 11.68 -6.92
CA ASP A 237 12.58 12.60 -7.02
C ASP A 237 11.27 11.82 -7.24
N ARG A 238 10.16 12.45 -6.85
CA ARG A 238 8.84 11.81 -6.76
C ARG A 238 7.76 12.75 -7.25
N TRP A 239 6.78 12.21 -7.97
CA TRP A 239 5.71 12.99 -8.59
C TRP A 239 4.37 12.30 -8.43
N GLN A 240 3.35 13.11 -8.19
CA GLN A 240 1.96 12.73 -8.38
C GLN A 240 1.55 13.17 -9.79
N ILE A 241 1.11 12.25 -10.63
CA ILE A 241 0.73 12.52 -12.01
C ILE A 241 -0.73 12.16 -12.28
N ASP A 242 -1.46 13.10 -12.88
CA ASP A 242 -2.74 12.84 -13.50
C ASP A 242 -2.49 12.08 -14.81
N VAL A 243 -2.83 10.79 -14.82
CA VAL A 243 -2.53 9.90 -15.96
C VAL A 243 -3.38 10.22 -17.20
N GLN A 244 -4.42 11.04 -17.04
CA GLN A 244 -5.16 11.58 -18.16
C GLN A 244 -4.44 12.82 -18.67
N THR A 245 -4.33 13.88 -17.88
CA THR A 245 -3.90 15.17 -18.40
C THR A 245 -2.39 15.28 -18.59
N GLY A 246 -1.61 14.43 -17.92
CA GLY A 246 -0.16 14.54 -17.81
C GLY A 246 0.30 15.68 -16.91
N ARG A 247 -0.63 16.33 -16.22
CA ARG A 247 -0.28 17.29 -15.18
C ARG A 247 0.37 16.52 -14.03
N ALA A 248 1.54 16.97 -13.62
CA ALA A 248 2.26 16.40 -12.50
C ALA A 248 2.59 17.49 -11.48
N ASP A 249 2.52 17.10 -10.22
CA ASP A 249 2.98 17.90 -9.09
C ASP A 249 4.11 17.12 -8.40
N GLU A 250 5.27 17.74 -8.24
CA GLU A 250 6.41 17.14 -7.53
C GLU A 250 6.08 17.01 -6.04
N ILE A 251 6.32 15.83 -5.49
CA ILE A 251 6.18 15.55 -4.07
C ILE A 251 7.53 15.82 -3.43
N SER A 252 7.64 16.98 -2.77
CA SER A 252 8.85 17.34 -2.02
C SER A 252 9.01 16.44 -0.79
N VAL A 253 9.71 15.34 -1.00
CA VAL A 253 10.20 14.46 0.06
C VAL A 253 11.50 15.01 0.64
N PRO A 254 11.71 14.91 1.96
CA PRO A 254 13.03 15.18 2.52
C PRO A 254 14.08 14.27 1.86
N PRO A 255 15.31 14.76 1.57
CA PRO A 255 16.32 14.06 0.76
C PRO A 255 16.88 12.78 1.41
N TYR A 256 16.42 12.45 2.61
CA TYR A 256 16.81 11.26 3.34
C TYR A 256 15.73 10.17 3.36
N VAL A 257 14.58 10.39 2.71
CA VAL A 257 13.48 9.43 2.61
C VAL A 257 13.72 8.53 1.40
N TYR A 258 14.00 7.25 1.63
CA TYR A 258 14.38 6.29 0.58
C TYR A 258 13.23 5.37 0.15
N ASP A 259 12.23 5.14 1.00
CA ASP A 259 11.04 4.34 0.68
C ASP A 259 9.80 5.20 0.94
N VAL A 260 8.78 5.11 0.09
CA VAL A 260 7.55 5.92 0.19
C VAL A 260 6.35 5.10 -0.24
N GLU A 261 5.26 5.28 0.49
CA GLU A 261 3.96 4.68 0.25
C GLU A 261 2.88 5.77 0.33
N LEU A 262 1.86 5.73 -0.54
CA LEU A 262 0.72 6.61 -0.40
C LEU A 262 -0.47 5.89 0.26
N ALA A 263 -0.89 6.39 1.42
CA ALA A 263 -2.12 5.92 2.03
C ALA A 263 -3.37 6.34 1.20
N PRO A 264 -4.49 5.60 1.26
CA PRO A 264 -5.72 5.92 0.52
C PRO A 264 -6.29 7.32 0.75
N ASN A 265 -5.96 7.94 1.88
CA ASN A 265 -6.36 9.31 2.21
C ASN A 265 -5.43 10.39 1.63
N GLY A 266 -4.48 10.02 0.76
CA GLY A 266 -3.52 10.92 0.12
C GLY A 266 -2.36 11.34 1.02
N VAL A 267 -2.19 10.71 2.18
CA VAL A 267 -1.03 10.94 3.04
C VAL A 267 0.16 10.16 2.51
N VAL A 268 1.28 10.86 2.30
CA VAL A 268 2.54 10.23 1.88
C VAL A 268 3.28 9.80 3.14
N LEU A 269 3.53 8.50 3.25
CA LEU A 269 4.35 7.91 4.30
C LEU A 269 5.70 7.54 3.70
N GLY A 270 6.76 7.69 4.48
CA GLY A 270 8.07 7.32 4.02
C GLY A 270 8.98 6.81 5.12
N LEU A 271 9.95 6.01 4.70
CA LEU A 271 11.07 5.60 5.52
C LEU A 271 12.26 6.45 5.15
N GLY A 272 12.89 7.02 6.16
CA GLY A 272 14.06 7.83 5.94
C GLY A 272 15.15 7.62 6.97
N SER A 273 16.29 8.23 6.70
CA SER A 273 17.35 8.37 7.67
C SER A 273 17.45 9.81 8.19
N ALA A 274 17.02 10.06 9.42
CA ALA A 274 17.29 11.34 10.06
C ALA A 274 18.78 11.46 10.46
N GLY A 275 19.41 12.58 10.14
CA GLY A 275 20.77 12.95 10.57
C GLY A 275 21.84 13.00 9.48
N ARG A 276 22.91 13.76 9.73
CA ARG A 276 24.14 13.75 8.91
C ARG A 276 25.24 13.00 9.67
N GLY A 277 25.68 11.85 9.16
CA GLY A 277 26.81 11.10 9.74
C GLY A 277 26.69 9.58 9.57
N PRO A 278 27.63 8.79 10.11
CA PRO A 278 27.60 7.33 10.05
C PRO A 278 26.49 6.69 10.90
N TYR A 279 25.74 7.50 11.66
CA TYR A 279 24.62 7.09 12.50
C TYR A 279 23.32 7.45 11.81
N PHE A 280 22.84 6.55 10.96
CA PHE A 280 21.54 6.65 10.31
C PHE A 280 20.46 6.49 11.38
N VAL A 281 19.84 7.58 11.87
CA VAL A 281 18.63 7.47 12.70
C VAL A 281 17.54 7.03 11.76
N ARG A 282 16.93 5.88 11.99
CA ARG A 282 15.83 5.41 11.14
C ARG A 282 14.59 6.19 11.52
N ALA A 283 13.81 6.66 10.55
CA ALA A 283 12.67 7.53 10.80
C ALA A 283 11.47 7.14 9.93
N LEU A 284 10.29 7.21 10.55
CA LEU A 284 9.00 7.30 9.85
C LEU A 284 8.74 8.77 9.55
N VAL A 285 8.43 9.06 8.29
CA VAL A 285 8.07 10.39 7.81
C VAL A 285 6.63 10.34 7.34
N GLU A 286 5.81 11.27 7.81
CA GLU A 286 4.43 11.42 7.36
C GLU A 286 4.24 12.83 6.80
N MET A 287 3.73 12.92 5.58
CA MET A 287 3.51 14.18 4.87
C MET A 287 2.04 14.34 4.51
N ILE A 288 1.43 15.42 5.03
CA ILE A 288 0.03 15.77 4.81
C ILE A 288 0.00 17.18 4.21
N GLY A 289 -0.17 17.26 2.89
CA GLY A 289 0.03 18.50 2.14
C GLY A 289 1.46 19.02 2.37
N SER A 290 1.60 20.25 2.86
CA SER A 290 2.90 20.85 3.17
C SER A 290 3.45 20.51 4.56
N ARG A 291 2.69 19.80 5.40
CA ARG A 291 3.12 19.46 6.76
C ARG A 291 3.86 18.14 6.74
N THR A 292 5.13 18.16 7.16
CA THR A 292 5.94 16.97 7.41
C THR A 292 6.02 16.71 8.92
N SER A 293 5.82 15.47 9.34
CA SER A 293 6.16 14.99 10.67
C SER A 293 7.21 13.88 10.57
N VAL A 294 8.11 13.82 11.54
CA VAL A 294 9.22 12.86 11.57
C VAL A 294 9.24 12.20 12.95
N THR A 295 9.19 10.88 12.96
CA THR A 295 9.24 10.06 14.18
C THR A 295 10.41 9.09 14.08
N ARG A 296 11.25 9.01 15.11
CA ARG A 296 12.36 8.05 15.16
C ARG A 296 11.85 6.63 15.27
N ALA A 297 12.31 5.75 14.41
CA ALA A 297 11.99 4.33 14.36
C ALA A 297 13.13 3.45 14.89
N ASP A 298 14.03 3.99 15.73
CA ASP A 298 15.21 3.28 16.23
C ASP A 298 14.86 1.92 16.86
N ALA A 299 13.77 1.88 17.64
CA ALA A 299 13.30 0.67 18.31
C ALA A 299 12.78 -0.40 17.33
N LEU A 300 12.33 0.01 16.15
CA LEU A 300 11.87 -0.90 15.10
C LEU A 300 13.01 -1.36 14.19
N GLN A 301 14.19 -0.76 14.29
CA GLN A 301 15.31 -1.06 13.39
C GLN A 301 14.93 -0.83 11.91
N SER A 302 15.32 -1.73 11.00
CA SER A 302 15.20 -1.50 9.55
C SER A 302 13.78 -1.74 9.14
N LEU A 303 13.21 -0.83 8.38
CA LEU A 303 11.92 -1.00 7.75
C LEU A 303 12.11 -0.92 6.24
N THR A 304 11.33 -1.69 5.50
CA THR A 304 11.21 -1.72 4.03
C THR A 304 9.81 -2.19 3.64
N GLY A 305 9.43 -2.01 2.38
CA GLY A 305 8.24 -2.65 1.82
C GLY A 305 6.98 -2.21 2.54
N LEU A 306 6.78 -0.90 2.59
CA LEU A 306 5.64 -0.29 3.26
C LEU A 306 4.32 -0.66 2.58
N ALA A 307 3.25 -0.76 3.36
CA ALA A 307 1.90 -0.59 2.87
C ALA A 307 1.04 0.14 3.90
N ALA A 308 0.18 1.04 3.46
CA ALA A 308 -0.56 1.92 4.34
C ALA A 308 -2.08 1.88 4.13
N ASP A 309 -2.81 2.04 5.23
CA ASP A 309 -4.23 2.39 5.26
C ASP A 309 -4.40 3.75 5.96
N GLU A 310 -5.62 4.28 6.05
CA GLU A 310 -5.95 5.55 6.72
C GLU A 310 -5.33 5.67 8.12
N ASP A 311 -5.41 4.60 8.92
CA ASP A 311 -5.06 4.61 10.35
C ASP A 311 -3.94 3.61 10.70
N SER A 312 -3.36 2.92 9.72
CA SER A 312 -2.36 1.86 9.98
C SER A 312 -1.28 1.78 8.93
N LEU A 313 -0.13 1.26 9.35
CA LEU A 313 1.02 1.00 8.51
C LEU A 313 1.46 -0.45 8.73
N VAL A 314 1.83 -1.15 7.68
CA VAL A 314 2.58 -2.40 7.77
C VAL A 314 3.89 -2.25 7.03
N ALA A 315 4.94 -2.90 7.53
CA ALA A 315 6.25 -2.89 6.93
C ALA A 315 6.95 -4.22 7.14
N THR A 316 7.86 -4.56 6.23
CA THR A 316 8.89 -5.56 6.48
C THR A 316 9.95 -4.98 7.40
N ARG A 317 10.24 -5.71 8.48
CA ARG A 317 11.21 -5.33 9.51
C ARG A 317 12.46 -6.19 9.44
N GLY A 318 13.61 -5.56 9.22
CA GLY A 318 14.94 -6.16 9.30
C GLY A 318 15.70 -5.77 10.56
N VAL A 319 16.29 -6.76 11.22
CA VAL A 319 17.16 -6.61 12.39
C VAL A 319 18.58 -7.05 12.03
N SER A 320 19.56 -6.18 12.30
CA SER A 320 20.97 -6.46 11.99
C SER A 320 21.62 -7.42 12.99
N THR A 321 20.94 -7.75 14.09
CA THR A 321 21.40 -8.74 15.06
C THR A 321 21.37 -10.14 14.42
N PRO A 322 22.48 -10.91 14.44
CA PRO A 322 22.47 -12.28 13.95
C PRO A 322 21.39 -13.13 14.64
N PRO A 323 20.71 -14.06 13.93
CA PRO A 323 19.60 -14.83 14.50
C PRO A 323 19.94 -15.64 15.76
N GLY A 324 21.21 -16.04 15.94
CA GLY A 324 21.68 -16.78 17.12
C GLY A 324 21.92 -15.90 18.36
N ASP A 325 22.02 -14.58 18.17
CA ASP A 325 22.31 -13.60 19.21
C ASP A 325 21.06 -12.79 19.61
N ALA A 326 19.91 -13.05 18.97
CA ALA A 326 18.65 -12.39 19.28
C ALA A 326 18.19 -12.78 20.70
N PRO A 327 17.99 -11.82 21.62
CA PRO A 327 17.64 -12.12 23.02
C PRO A 327 16.24 -12.74 23.16
N ASP A 328 15.31 -12.40 22.27
CA ASP A 328 13.94 -12.92 22.21
C ASP A 328 13.32 -12.72 20.80
N ASP A 329 12.06 -13.09 20.64
CA ASP A 329 11.36 -13.01 19.35
C ASP A 329 11.14 -11.56 18.89
N THR A 330 11.12 -10.54 19.76
CA THR A 330 11.03 -9.12 19.37
C THR A 330 12.27 -8.61 18.63
N TRP A 331 13.37 -9.38 18.65
CA TRP A 331 14.61 -9.08 17.94
C TRP A 331 14.79 -9.89 16.65
N ARG A 332 13.72 -10.52 16.15
CA ARG A 332 13.75 -11.21 14.85
C ARG A 332 13.44 -10.28 13.69
N ASN A 333 13.66 -10.77 12.49
CA ASN A 333 13.10 -10.19 11.27
C ASN A 333 11.61 -10.56 11.18
N GLY A 334 10.80 -9.78 10.48
CA GLY A 334 9.35 -10.04 10.44
C GLY A 334 8.53 -9.03 9.67
N LEU A 335 7.21 -9.15 9.76
CA LEU A 335 6.28 -8.08 9.42
C LEU A 335 5.87 -7.36 10.70
N VAL A 336 5.78 -6.03 10.66
CA VAL A 336 5.31 -5.23 11.78
C VAL A 336 4.14 -4.36 11.33
N ALA A 337 3.03 -4.43 12.04
CA ALA A 337 1.86 -3.57 11.85
C ALA A 337 1.81 -2.53 12.97
N LEU A 338 1.66 -1.26 12.61
CA LEU A 338 1.67 -0.10 13.50
C LEU A 338 0.34 0.66 13.42
N ASP A 339 -0.09 1.21 14.54
CA ASP A 339 -1.15 2.23 14.58
C ASP A 339 -0.55 3.59 14.21
N ARG A 340 -1.13 4.32 13.27
CA ARG A 340 -0.57 5.60 12.80
C ARG A 340 -0.77 6.74 13.80
N ASP A 341 -1.70 6.63 14.74
CA ASP A 341 -1.98 7.70 15.70
C ASP A 341 -0.82 7.89 16.70
N ASP A 342 -0.17 6.81 17.10
CA ASP A 342 0.89 6.81 18.13
C ASP A 342 2.11 5.93 17.79
N TRP A 343 2.12 5.32 16.60
CA TRP A 343 3.14 4.38 16.14
C TRP A 343 3.30 3.12 17.01
N SER A 344 2.34 2.83 17.89
CA SER A 344 2.37 1.61 18.69
C SER A 344 2.23 0.36 17.81
N THR A 345 2.92 -0.72 18.19
CA THR A 345 2.84 -1.99 17.47
C THR A 345 1.48 -2.66 17.73
N ARG A 346 0.65 -2.77 16.68
CA ARG A 346 -0.61 -3.52 16.70
C ARG A 346 -0.36 -5.02 16.72
N ALA A 347 0.55 -5.46 15.86
CA ALA A 347 0.94 -6.86 15.73
C ALA A 347 2.35 -6.96 15.14
N TYR A 348 3.05 -8.01 15.52
CA TYR A 348 4.36 -8.32 14.99
C TYR A 348 4.45 -9.82 14.69
N LEU A 349 4.72 -10.14 13.43
CA LEU A 349 4.88 -11.51 12.93
C LEU A 349 6.38 -11.80 12.75
N PRO A 350 7.05 -12.37 13.76
CA PRO A 350 8.44 -12.77 13.61
C PRO A 350 8.56 -13.91 12.59
N ILE A 351 9.64 -13.92 11.83
CA ILE A 351 9.94 -14.94 10.82
C ILE A 351 11.28 -15.65 11.06
N ARG A 352 11.39 -16.85 10.51
CA ARG A 352 12.68 -17.51 10.28
C ARG A 352 13.33 -16.93 9.04
N ASP A 353 14.37 -16.11 9.25
CA ASP A 353 15.06 -15.43 8.16
C ASP A 353 16.53 -15.84 8.07
N PRO A 354 16.84 -17.00 7.45
CA PRO A 354 18.21 -17.47 7.32
C PRO A 354 19.00 -16.50 6.43
N ARG A 355 20.05 -15.89 7.01
CA ARG A 355 20.93 -14.94 6.31
C ARG A 355 20.22 -13.69 5.77
N TRP A 356 19.15 -13.24 6.44
CA TRP A 356 18.41 -12.03 6.06
C TRP A 356 17.82 -12.06 4.63
N ALA A 357 17.62 -13.25 4.06
CA ALA A 357 17.16 -13.43 2.70
C ALA A 357 15.77 -12.82 2.46
N TYR A 358 14.87 -12.90 3.44
CA TYR A 358 13.51 -12.39 3.27
C TYR A 358 13.42 -10.88 3.45
N THR A 359 14.12 -10.32 4.43
CA THR A 359 13.97 -8.91 4.78
C THR A 359 14.94 -8.00 4.04
N ASP A 360 16.25 -8.26 4.13
CA ASP A 360 17.25 -7.49 3.38
C ASP A 360 17.29 -7.87 1.90
N GLY A 361 16.95 -9.12 1.57
CA GLY A 361 16.86 -9.60 0.19
C GLY A 361 15.56 -9.26 -0.53
N GLY A 362 14.60 -8.62 0.14
CA GLY A 362 13.33 -8.20 -0.46
C GLY A 362 12.40 -9.36 -0.86
N LEU A 363 12.62 -10.57 -0.35
CA LEU A 363 11.77 -11.74 -0.64
C LEU A 363 10.52 -11.81 0.23
N LEU A 364 10.28 -10.82 1.10
CA LEU A 364 9.05 -10.64 1.86
C LEU A 364 8.68 -9.15 1.84
N THR A 365 7.52 -8.84 1.29
CA THR A 365 7.06 -7.46 1.11
C THR A 365 5.57 -7.37 1.42
N SER A 366 5.15 -6.36 2.18
CA SER A 366 3.74 -5.98 2.24
C SER A 366 3.29 -5.38 0.91
N ILE A 367 2.02 -5.58 0.55
CA ILE A 367 1.43 -5.01 -0.66
C ILE A 367 0.35 -3.99 -0.29
N ALA A 368 -0.62 -4.38 0.54
CA ALA A 368 -1.75 -3.52 0.88
C ALA A 368 -2.45 -3.99 2.14
N TRP A 369 -3.20 -3.08 2.77
CA TRP A 369 -4.29 -3.46 3.67
C TRP A 369 -5.54 -3.78 2.83
N LEU A 370 -6.12 -4.96 3.06
CA LEU A 370 -7.39 -5.38 2.45
C LEU A 370 -8.59 -4.90 3.27
N ASP A 371 -8.41 -4.81 4.58
CA ASP A 371 -9.35 -4.25 5.54
C ASP A 371 -8.57 -3.76 6.78
N ALA A 372 -9.26 -3.41 7.86
CA ALA A 372 -8.64 -2.85 9.07
C ALA A 372 -7.67 -3.81 9.79
N ASP A 373 -7.78 -5.12 9.53
CA ASP A 373 -7.07 -6.17 10.25
C ASP A 373 -6.37 -7.17 9.34
N THR A 374 -6.54 -7.08 8.02
CA THR A 374 -5.96 -8.04 7.06
C THR A 374 -4.99 -7.34 6.11
N VAL A 375 -3.73 -7.78 6.14
CA VAL A 375 -2.68 -7.36 5.21
C VAL A 375 -2.54 -8.37 4.09
N LEU A 376 -2.45 -7.91 2.85
CA LEU A 376 -1.93 -8.67 1.72
C LEU A 376 -0.41 -8.46 1.62
N ALA A 377 0.33 -9.55 1.50
CA ALA A 377 1.77 -9.56 1.34
C ALA A 377 2.20 -10.61 0.31
N GLN A 378 3.44 -10.50 -0.14
CA GLN A 378 4.10 -11.50 -0.98
C GLN A 378 5.32 -12.06 -0.29
N VAL A 379 5.61 -13.31 -0.63
CA VAL A 379 6.87 -13.96 -0.29
C VAL A 379 7.39 -14.78 -1.46
N VAL A 380 8.70 -14.69 -1.71
CA VAL A 380 9.39 -15.55 -2.68
C VAL A 380 10.20 -16.58 -1.91
N ALA A 381 9.93 -17.86 -2.15
CA ALA A 381 10.70 -18.93 -1.50
C ALA A 381 12.12 -18.98 -2.09
N PRO A 382 13.19 -18.92 -1.27
CA PRO A 382 14.56 -19.00 -1.74
C PRO A 382 14.87 -20.46 -2.10
N ASP A 383 14.78 -20.81 -3.38
CA ASP A 383 15.12 -22.16 -3.89
C ASP A 383 16.57 -22.26 -4.40
N GLY A 384 17.39 -21.23 -4.16
CA GLY A 384 18.80 -21.16 -4.54
C GLY A 384 19.06 -20.28 -5.77
N ALA A 385 18.03 -19.87 -6.52
CA ALA A 385 18.13 -18.86 -7.58
C ALA A 385 16.92 -17.91 -7.52
N TYR A 386 17.17 -16.61 -7.40
CA TYR A 386 16.11 -15.58 -7.27
C TYR A 386 15.02 -15.67 -8.35
N ASP A 387 15.36 -16.14 -9.55
CA ASP A 387 14.46 -16.19 -10.71
C ASP A 387 13.75 -17.54 -10.93
N ALA A 388 14.05 -18.57 -10.13
CA ALA A 388 13.48 -19.91 -10.32
C ALA A 388 12.38 -20.27 -9.31
N GLY A 389 12.21 -19.44 -8.27
CA GLY A 389 11.29 -19.68 -7.17
C GLY A 389 9.81 -19.53 -7.52
N GLU A 390 8.96 -19.75 -6.52
CA GLU A 390 7.54 -19.42 -6.55
C GLU A 390 7.30 -18.19 -5.67
N LEU A 391 6.66 -17.17 -6.24
CA LEU A 391 6.08 -16.06 -5.49
C LEU A 391 4.71 -16.50 -4.97
N THR A 392 4.51 -16.41 -3.67
CA THR A 392 3.22 -16.68 -3.01
C THR A 392 2.64 -15.38 -2.47
N LEU A 393 1.42 -15.07 -2.91
CA LEU A 393 0.57 -14.07 -2.27
C LEU A 393 -0.11 -14.71 -1.06
N PHE A 394 -0.07 -14.02 0.07
CA PHE A 394 -0.72 -14.47 1.29
C PHE A 394 -1.35 -13.29 2.04
N THR A 395 -2.37 -13.60 2.82
CA THR A 395 -2.93 -12.66 3.79
C THR A 395 -2.40 -12.95 5.18
N TRP A 396 -2.26 -11.88 5.96
CA TRP A 396 -1.95 -11.90 7.37
C TRP A 396 -3.02 -11.13 8.14
N ASN A 397 -3.77 -11.83 9.00
CA ASN A 397 -4.68 -11.17 9.93
C ASN A 397 -3.91 -10.72 11.17
N VAL A 398 -3.83 -9.41 11.41
CA VAL A 398 -3.01 -8.83 12.49
C VAL A 398 -3.62 -9.06 13.88
N GLU A 399 -4.93 -9.28 13.98
CA GLU A 399 -5.59 -9.57 15.26
C GLU A 399 -5.35 -11.02 15.69
N THR A 400 -5.48 -11.98 14.77
CA THR A 400 -5.43 -13.42 15.09
C THR A 400 -4.07 -14.07 14.82
N GLY A 401 -3.24 -13.44 13.98
CA GLY A 401 -2.00 -14.00 13.44
C GLY A 401 -2.20 -15.09 12.41
N GLU A 402 -3.41 -15.23 11.89
CA GLU A 402 -3.74 -16.20 10.86
C GLU A 402 -3.09 -15.83 9.52
N LEU A 403 -2.52 -16.84 8.87
CA LEU A 403 -1.91 -16.73 7.54
C LEU A 403 -2.66 -17.61 6.54
N ARG A 404 -3.04 -17.04 5.40
CA ARG A 404 -3.74 -17.77 4.32
C ARG A 404 -3.10 -17.51 2.96
N LYS A 405 -2.90 -18.55 2.17
CA LYS A 405 -2.45 -18.42 0.77
C LYS A 405 -3.58 -17.85 -0.07
N VAL A 406 -3.29 -16.85 -0.90
CA VAL A 406 -4.24 -16.25 -1.84
C VAL A 406 -4.02 -16.83 -3.24
N ALA A 407 -2.81 -16.68 -3.76
CA ALA A 407 -2.42 -17.13 -5.09
C ALA A 407 -0.90 -17.40 -5.14
N ALA A 408 -0.43 -18.03 -6.20
CA ALA A 408 0.99 -18.19 -6.49
C ALA A 408 1.30 -18.00 -7.97
N LEU A 409 2.53 -17.58 -8.27
CA LEU A 409 3.05 -17.42 -9.62
C LEU A 409 4.57 -17.64 -9.65
N PRO A 410 5.17 -17.93 -10.82
CA PRO A 410 6.63 -18.01 -10.94
C PRO A 410 7.28 -16.71 -10.49
N ALA A 411 8.38 -16.81 -9.74
CA ALA A 411 9.18 -15.66 -9.38
C ALA A 411 9.69 -14.93 -10.64
N GLY A 412 9.88 -13.62 -10.53
CA GLY A 412 10.30 -12.77 -11.64
C GLY A 412 9.19 -12.40 -12.64
N GLN A 413 8.00 -13.02 -12.58
CA GLN A 413 6.85 -12.51 -13.31
C GLN A 413 6.34 -11.23 -12.65
N ARG A 414 6.18 -10.16 -13.45
CA ARG A 414 5.56 -8.93 -12.98
C ARG A 414 4.05 -9.08 -12.95
N PHE A 415 3.45 -8.59 -11.89
CA PHE A 415 2.01 -8.61 -11.71
C PHE A 415 1.57 -7.41 -10.88
N ASP A 416 0.29 -7.09 -10.94
CA ASP A 416 -0.35 -6.20 -9.98
C ASP A 416 -1.80 -6.64 -9.76
N VAL A 417 -2.40 -6.21 -8.65
CA VAL A 417 -3.74 -6.59 -8.20
C VAL A 417 -4.58 -5.38 -7.82
N ALA A 418 -5.83 -5.36 -8.27
CA ALA A 418 -6.80 -4.33 -7.90
C ALA A 418 -7.35 -4.60 -6.50
N ILE A 419 -6.73 -3.98 -5.49
CA ILE A 419 -7.00 -4.24 -4.07
C ILE A 419 -8.47 -4.12 -3.69
N ASP A 420 -9.20 -3.12 -4.21
CA ASP A 420 -10.59 -2.86 -3.84
C ASP A 420 -11.55 -3.94 -4.39
N LEU A 421 -11.07 -4.78 -5.31
CA LEU A 421 -11.84 -5.90 -5.86
C LEU A 421 -11.63 -7.19 -5.08
N LEU A 422 -10.59 -7.31 -4.25
CA LEU A 422 -10.29 -8.51 -3.48
C LEU A 422 -11.29 -8.71 -2.34
N GLY A 423 -11.75 -9.95 -2.12
CA GLY A 423 -12.67 -10.29 -1.01
C GLY A 423 -14.13 -9.85 -1.16
N SER A 424 -14.48 -9.06 -2.18
CA SER A 424 -15.83 -8.55 -2.43
C SER A 424 -16.88 -9.61 -2.85
N LEU A 425 -16.46 -10.84 -3.17
CA LEU A 425 -17.34 -11.89 -3.71
C LEU A 425 -18.21 -12.60 -2.65
N GLY A 426 -17.92 -12.43 -1.36
CA GLY A 426 -18.62 -13.12 -0.27
C GLY A 426 -20.08 -12.69 -0.04
N SER A 427 -20.57 -11.61 -0.66
CA SER A 427 -21.93 -11.10 -0.41
C SER A 427 -23.00 -11.60 -1.41
N ILE A 428 -22.60 -12.20 -2.54
CA ILE A 428 -23.56 -12.56 -3.62
C ILE A 428 -24.14 -13.98 -3.45
N ALA A 429 -23.57 -14.82 -2.58
CA ALA A 429 -24.03 -16.20 -2.39
C ALA A 429 -25.30 -16.37 -1.52
N GLY A 430 -25.98 -15.28 -1.14
CA GLY A 430 -27.16 -15.32 -0.25
C GLY A 430 -28.54 -15.31 -0.92
N VAL A 431 -28.65 -15.23 -2.24
CA VAL A 431 -29.96 -15.09 -2.93
C VAL A 431 -30.11 -16.07 -4.08
N VAL A 432 -30.08 -17.37 -3.83
CA VAL A 432 -30.92 -18.39 -4.50
C VAL A 432 -30.94 -19.65 -3.62
N GLN A 433 -32.00 -19.83 -2.83
CA GLN A 433 -32.63 -21.14 -2.61
C GLN A 433 -34.13 -20.95 -2.45
#